data_AF-A0A968MTG8-F1
#
_entry.id   AF-A0A968MTG8-F1
#
_cell.length_a   1.000
_cell.length_b   1.000
_cell.length_c   1.000
_cell.angle_alpha   90.00
_cell.angle_beta   90.00
_cell.angle_gamma   90.00
#
_symmetry.space_group_name_H-M   'P 1'
#
loop_
_entity.id
_entity.type
_entity.pdbx_description
1 polymer ?
#
loop_
_entity_poly.entity_id
_entity_poly.type
_entity_poly.pdbx_seq_one_letter_code
_entity_poly.pdbx_strand_id
1 'polypeptide(L)' 'MAQVNKLGRIREVCVGTNKMNDLDFYMERPRVTGDFHGQAPLLWLINEKLQKSKRIVP' A
#
# COMPACT_ATOMS: atom_id res chain seq x y z
N MET A 1 -5.44 -9.81 -4.87
CA MET A 1 -4.51 -8.82 -5.47
C MET A 1 -4.84 -7.45 -4.89
N ALA A 2 -3.84 -6.68 -4.45
CA ALA A 2 -4.05 -5.35 -3.89
C ALA A 2 -4.61 -4.40 -4.96
N GLN A 3 -5.79 -3.84 -4.69
CA GLN A 3 -6.53 -2.96 -5.59
C GLN A 3 -7.27 -1.90 -4.76
N VAL A 4 -7.46 -0.71 -5.33
CA VAL A 4 -8.30 0.34 -4.75
C VAL A 4 -9.76 0.01 -5.06
N ASN A 5 -10.60 -0.15 -4.04
CA ASN A 5 -12.02 -0.42 -4.22
C ASN A 5 -12.82 0.87 -4.54
N LYS A 6 -14.13 0.73 -4.77
CA LYS A 6 -15.04 1.85 -5.11
C LYS A 6 -15.11 2.97 -4.06
N LEU A 7 -14.68 2.70 -2.82
CA LEU A 7 -14.64 3.68 -1.73
C LEU A 7 -13.25 4.34 -1.59
N GLY A 8 -12.33 4.11 -2.53
CA GLY A 8 -10.97 4.64 -2.45
C GLY A 8 -10.08 3.91 -1.44
N ARG A 9 -10.43 2.68 -1.04
CA ARG A 9 -9.65 1.91 -0.05
C ARG A 9 -8.85 0.80 -0.71
N ILE A 10 -7.54 0.76 -0.46
CA ILE A 10 -6.67 -0.35 -0.89
C ILE A 10 -6.98 -1.60 -0.08
N ARG A 11 -7.12 -2.73 -0.77
CA ARG A 11 -7.28 -4.07 -0.18
C ARG A 11 -5.93 -4.78 -0.02
N GLU A 12 -5.92 -5.86 0.76
CA GLU A 12 -4.75 -6.75 0.92
C GLU A 12 -3.53 -6.09 1.59
N VAL A 13 -3.74 -5.09 2.47
CA VAL A 13 -2.64 -4.45 3.19
C VAL A 13 -2.33 -5.23 4.46
N CYS A 14 -1.09 -5.69 4.63
CA CYS A 14 -0.65 -6.34 5.86
C CYS A 14 -0.71 -5.34 7.02
N VAL A 15 -1.21 -5.79 8.17
CA VAL A 15 -1.23 -4.98 9.39
C VAL A 15 0.19 -4.72 9.93
N GLY A 16 0.31 -3.76 10.85
CA GLY A 16 1.54 -3.54 11.61
C GLY A 16 2.08 -4.84 12.20
N THR A 17 3.38 -5.09 12.04
CA THR A 17 3.99 -6.39 12.35
C THR A 17 5.29 -6.20 13.12
N ASN A 18 5.45 -6.95 14.21
CA ASN A 18 6.69 -7.02 14.97
C ASN A 18 7.75 -7.92 14.30
N LYS A 19 8.93 -8.01 14.90
CA LYS A 19 9.99 -8.91 14.45
C LYS A 19 9.88 -10.27 15.15
N MET A 20 9.89 -11.34 14.36
CA MET A 20 9.99 -12.73 14.81
C MET A 20 10.92 -13.52 13.87
N ASN A 21 11.53 -14.60 14.35
CA ASN A 21 12.35 -15.51 13.54
C ASN A 21 11.55 -16.77 13.16
N ASP A 22 10.41 -16.57 12.53
CA ASP A 22 9.47 -17.61 12.12
C ASP A 22 8.83 -17.18 10.80
N LEU A 23 8.83 -18.07 9.80
CA LEU A 23 8.28 -17.78 8.48
C LEU A 23 6.76 -17.72 8.52
N ASP A 24 6.14 -18.65 9.23
CA ASP A 24 4.69 -18.78 9.25
C ASP A 24 4.05 -17.54 9.91
N PHE A 25 4.69 -16.99 10.94
CA PHE A 25 4.35 -15.69 11.51
C PHE A 25 4.17 -14.56 10.47
N TYR A 26 5.03 -14.49 9.45
CA TYR A 26 4.92 -13.45 8.40
C TYR A 26 3.94 -13.83 7.29
N MET A 27 3.80 -15.12 7.00
CA MET A 27 2.94 -15.61 5.93
C MET A 27 1.46 -15.53 6.30
N GLU A 28 1.13 -15.76 7.57
CA GLU A 28 -0.24 -15.79 8.10
C GLU A 28 -0.77 -14.43 8.55
N ARG A 29 0.01 -13.35 8.37
CA ARG A 29 -0.37 -12.02 8.85
C ARG A 29 -1.72 -11.58 8.28
N PRO A 30 -2.62 -11.04 9.13
CA PRO A 30 -3.87 -10.47 8.67
C PRO A 30 -3.63 -9.37 7.65
N ARG A 31 -4.52 -9.34 6.65
CA ARG A 31 -4.58 -8.26 5.66
C ARG A 31 -5.91 -7.55 5.79
N VAL A 32 -5.88 -6.22 5.79
CA VAL A 32 -7.08 -5.39 5.97
C VAL A 32 -7.24 -4.40 4.82
N THR A 33 -8.44 -3.85 4.71
CA THR A 33 -8.80 -2.87 3.67
C THR A 33 -8.78 -1.46 4.25
N GLY A 34 -8.08 -0.55 3.59
CA GLY A 34 -8.00 0.86 3.99
C GLY A 34 -6.94 1.17 5.06
N ASP A 35 -6.03 0.25 5.34
CA ASP A 35 -4.91 0.49 6.26
C ASP A 35 -3.99 1.62 5.74
N PHE A 36 -3.58 2.53 6.63
CA PHE A 36 -2.74 3.66 6.27
C PHE A 36 -1.31 3.28 5.86
N HIS A 37 -0.78 2.14 6.30
CA HIS A 37 0.49 1.60 5.83
C HIS A 37 0.47 1.31 4.32
N GLY A 38 -0.71 1.06 3.74
CA GLY A 38 -0.89 0.91 2.29
C GLY A 38 -1.35 2.20 1.61
N GLN A 39 -2.29 2.93 2.22
CA GLN A 39 -2.87 4.14 1.62
C GLN A 39 -1.84 5.25 1.44
N ALA A 40 -1.04 5.54 2.46
CA ALA A 40 -0.09 6.65 2.41
C ALA A 40 1.00 6.42 1.36
N PRO A 41 1.66 5.25 1.27
CA PRO A 41 2.65 5.02 0.21
C PRO A 41 2.06 5.02 -1.20
N LEU A 42 0.82 4.55 -1.40
CA LEU A 42 0.18 4.64 -2.72
C LEU A 42 -0.03 6.09 -3.14
N LEU A 43 -0.55 6.93 -2.24
CA LEU A 43 -0.74 8.36 -2.52
C LEU A 43 0.60 9.05 -2.83
N TRP A 44 1.66 8.71 -2.09
CA TRP A 44 3.00 9.24 -2.35
C TRP A 44 3.51 8.83 -3.74
N LEU A 45 3.40 7.55 -4.10
CA LEU A 45 3.77 7.06 -5.43
C LEU A 45 3.00 7.78 -6.55
N ILE A 46 1.69 7.98 -6.36
CA ILE A 46 0.86 8.71 -7.33
C ILE A 46 1.32 10.16 -7.46
N ASN A 47 1.60 10.84 -6.35
CA ASN A 47 2.12 12.21 -6.37
C ASN A 47 3.42 12.28 -7.19
N GLU A 48 4.41 11.42 -6.90
CA GLU A 48 5.67 11.39 -7.64
C GLU A 48 5.46 11.13 -9.13
N LYS A 49 4.59 10.16 -9.48
CA LYS A 49 4.28 9.85 -10.87
C LYS A 49 3.63 11.03 -11.60
N LEU A 50 2.70 11.73 -10.95
CA LEU A 50 2.05 12.92 -11.51
C LEU A 50 3.05 14.06 -11.71
N GLN A 51 3.95 14.30 -10.75
CA GLN A 51 5.00 15.32 -10.87
C GLN A 51 5.94 15.03 -12.04
N LYS A 52 6.37 13.77 -12.20
CA LYS A 52 7.19 13.36 -13.37
C LYS A 52 6.44 13.52 -14.68
N SER A 53 5.16 13.13 -14.73
CA SER A 53 4.34 13.30 -15.94
C SER A 53 4.18 14.76 -16.35
N LYS A 54 4.09 15.69 -15.39
CA LYS A 54 4.02 17.13 -15.65
C LYS A 54 5.36 17.73 -16.11
N ARG A 55 6.48 17.08 -15.78
CA ARG A 55 7.83 17.51 -16.16
C ARG A 55 8.24 17.06 -17.57
N ILE A 56 7.41 16.24 -18.26
CA ILE A 56 7.63 15.74 -19.62
C ILE A 56 6.79 16.52 -20.66
N VAL A 57 6.18 17.65 -20.27
CA VAL A 57 5.67 18.62 -21.24
C VAL A 57 6.70 19.75 -21.32
N PRO A 58 7.27 20.05 -22.50
CA PRO A 58 8.14 21.21 -22.68
C PRO A 58 7.42 22.52 -22.35
#